data_AF-A0A2L2Z4C4-F1
#
_entry.id   AF-A0A2L2Z4C4-F1
#
_cell.length_a   1.000
_cell.length_b   1.000
_cell.length_c   1.000
_cell.angle_alpha   90.00
_cell.angle_beta   90.00
_cell.angle_gamma   90.00
#
_symmetry.space_group_name_H-M   'P 1'
#
loop_
_entity.id
_entity.type
_entity.pdbx_description
1 polymer ?
#
loop_
_entity_poly.entity_id
_entity_poly.type
_entity_poly.pdbx_seq_one_letter_code
_entity_poly.pdbx_strand_id
1 'polypeptide(L)' 'VMRNWLPAGAALHQMIANPHPTTDTAQKYRMEHLYEGPHDDEEAVAIKGCDPIGPLMMYISKTVPTSDKGRF' A
#
# COMPACT_ATOMS: atom_id res chain seq x y z
N VAL A 1 12.64 13.76 -31.19
CA VAL A 1 11.96 12.68 -31.94
C VAL A 1 11.59 11.51 -31.02
N MET A 2 12.56 10.78 -30.45
CA MET A 2 12.28 9.58 -29.61
C MET A 2 11.39 9.83 -28.37
N ARG A 3 11.59 10.93 -27.64
CA ARG A 3 10.76 11.28 -26.45
C ARG A 3 9.28 11.50 -26.78
N ASN A 4 8.97 11.98 -27.99
CA ASN A 4 7.59 12.22 -28.42
C ASN A 4 6.98 10.96 -29.05
N TRP A 5 7.82 10.05 -29.56
CA TRP A 5 7.37 8.80 -30.16
C TRP A 5 7.07 7.73 -29.11
N LEU A 6 7.92 7.59 -28.09
CA LEU A 6 7.74 6.70 -26.95
C LEU A 6 8.08 7.42 -25.64
N PRO A 7 7.12 8.17 -25.07
CA PRO A 7 7.32 8.81 -23.78
C PRO A 7 7.38 7.73 -22.68
N ALA A 8 8.57 7.53 -22.12
CA ALA A 8 8.83 6.53 -21.08
C ALA A 8 7.87 6.65 -19.88
N GLY A 9 7.48 7.87 -19.50
CA GLY A 9 6.54 8.09 -18.40
C GLY A 9 5.17 7.46 -18.64
N ALA A 10 4.62 7.59 -19.85
CA ALA A 10 3.31 7.01 -20.16
C ALA A 10 3.39 5.47 -20.24
N ALA A 11 4.45 4.94 -20.86
CA ALA A 11 4.67 3.50 -20.97
C ALA A 11 4.85 2.85 -19.59
N LEU A 12 5.69 3.44 -18.72
CA LEU A 12 5.90 2.94 -17.37
C LEU A 12 4.65 3.08 -16.50
N HIS A 13 3.88 4.16 -16.66
CA HIS A 13 2.65 4.34 -15.89
C HIS A 13 1.61 3.27 -16.24
N GLN A 14 1.39 2.98 -17.53
CA GLN A 14 0.51 1.89 -17.95
C GLN A 14 1.01 0.53 -17.46
N MET A 15 2.32 0.30 -17.47
CA MET A 15 2.92 -0.94 -16.96
C MET A 15 2.73 -1.11 -15.45
N ILE A 16 2.67 -0.02 -14.68
CA ILE A 16 2.37 -0.08 -13.24
C ILE A 16 0.86 -0.26 -13.04
N ALA A 17 0.02 0.54 -13.70
CA ALA A 17 -1.42 0.60 -13.45
C ALA A 17 -2.19 -0.67 -13.85
N ASN A 18 -1.80 -1.34 -14.93
CA ASN A 18 -2.60 -2.44 -15.49
C ASN A 18 -2.43 -3.79 -14.78
N PRO A 19 -1.20 -4.27 -14.49
CA PRO A 19 -1.00 -5.58 -13.88
C PRO A 19 -0.95 -5.53 -12.34
N HIS A 20 -0.73 -4.36 -11.72
CA HIS A 20 -0.64 -4.32 -10.26
C HIS A 20 -2.03 -4.44 -9.63
N PRO A 21 -2.19 -5.33 -8.64
CA PRO A 21 -3.42 -5.39 -7.87
C PRO A 21 -3.59 -4.11 -7.05
N THR A 22 -4.83 -3.60 -7.02
CA THR A 22 -5.26 -2.54 -6.12
C THR A 22 -5.15 -2.97 -4.65
N THR A 23 -5.13 -2.02 -3.71
CA THR A 23 -5.04 -2.33 -2.28
C THR A 23 -6.19 -3.23 -1.78
N ASP A 24 -7.41 -3.06 -2.29
CA ASP A 24 -8.55 -3.93 -1.97
C ASP A 24 -8.31 -5.39 -2.36
N THR A 25 -7.78 -5.63 -3.56
CA THR A 25 -7.45 -7.01 -3.99
C THR A 25 -6.20 -7.54 -3.30
N ALA A 26 -5.20 -6.68 -3.08
CA ALA A 26 -3.95 -7.04 -2.44
C ALA A 26 -4.11 -7.39 -0.95
N GLN A 27 -4.89 -6.63 -0.19
CA GLN A 27 -5.05 -6.87 1.24
C GLN A 27 -5.81 -8.16 1.53
N LYS A 28 -6.73 -8.59 0.66
CA LYS A 28 -7.50 -9.85 0.81
C LYS A 28 -6.62 -11.08 0.98
N TYR A 29 -5.54 -11.20 0.22
CA TYR A 29 -4.62 -12.35 0.31
C TYR A 29 -3.36 -12.06 1.14
N ARG A 30 -3.08 -10.78 1.46
CA ARG A 30 -1.90 -10.40 2.27
C ARG A 30 -2.20 -10.27 3.76
N MET A 31 -3.46 -10.14 4.15
CA MET A 31 -3.86 -9.97 5.56
C MET A 31 -3.23 -11.04 6.45
N GLU A 32 -3.26 -12.31 6.02
CA GLU A 32 -2.70 -13.45 6.77
C GLU A 32 -1.20 -13.32 7.07
N HIS A 33 -0.45 -12.60 6.23
CA HIS A 33 0.98 -12.39 6.42
C HIS A 33 1.31 -11.09 7.14
N LEU A 34 0.36 -10.14 7.19
CA LEU A 34 0.55 -8.82 7.78
C LEU A 34 0.04 -8.74 9.22
N TYR A 35 -0.89 -9.61 9.60
CA TYR A 35 -1.52 -9.63 10.91
C TYR A 35 -1.24 -10.97 11.61
N GLU A 36 -0.58 -10.90 12.77
CA GLU A 36 -0.20 -12.07 13.57
C GLU A 36 -1.26 -12.48 14.60
N GLY A 37 -2.35 -11.72 14.72
CA GLY A 37 -3.44 -12.01 15.65
C GLY A 37 -4.51 -12.96 15.08
N PRO A 38 -5.60 -13.19 15.83
CA PRO A 38 -6.75 -13.99 15.37
C PRO A 38 -7.37 -13.44 14.08
N HIS A 39 -7.60 -14.30 13.09
CA HIS A 39 -8.17 -13.88 11.80
C HIS A 39 -9.66 -13.52 11.84
N ASP A 40 -10.32 -13.78 12.97
CA ASP A 40 -11.74 -13.49 13.20
C ASP A 40 -11.97 -12.14 13.91
N ASP A 41 -10.89 -11.45 14.31
CA ASP A 41 -10.97 -10.16 14.98
C ASP A 41 -11.40 -9.04 14.01
N GLU A 42 -12.01 -7.98 14.55
CA GLU A 42 -12.53 -6.84 13.78
C GLU A 42 -11.41 -6.15 12.97
N GLU A 43 -10.19 -6.16 13.48
CA GLU A 43 -8.98 -5.63 12.84
C GLU A 43 -8.55 -6.47 11.64
N ALA A 44 -8.59 -7.80 11.76
CA ALA A 44 -8.24 -8.72 10.67
C ALA A 44 -9.27 -8.63 9.55
N VAL A 45 -10.56 -8.54 9.89
CA VAL A 45 -11.66 -8.36 8.94
C VAL A 45 -11.56 -7.00 8.25
N ALA A 46 -11.27 -5.93 8.98
CA ALA A 46 -11.10 -4.59 8.42
C ALA A 46 -9.91 -4.50 7.46
N ILE A 47 -8.77 -5.12 7.80
CA ILE A 47 -7.61 -5.23 6.89
C ILE A 47 -8.00 -6.02 5.63
N LYS A 48 -8.69 -7.16 5.78
CA LYS A 48 -9.06 -8.00 4.63
C LYS A 48 -10.04 -7.28 3.68
N GLY A 49 -10.94 -6.46 4.23
CA GLY A 49 -11.94 -5.70 3.49
C GLY A 49 -11.48 -4.32 3.00
N CYS A 50 -10.29 -3.87 3.37
CA CYS A 50 -9.81 -2.51 3.11
C CYS A 50 -10.84 -1.43 3.53
N ASP A 51 -11.47 -1.62 4.71
CA ASP A 51 -12.57 -0.76 5.18
C ASP A 51 -12.05 0.57 5.75
N PRO A 52 -12.42 1.74 5.18
CA PRO A 52 -12.02 3.04 5.69
C PRO A 52 -12.70 3.46 7.01
N ILE A 53 -13.76 2.77 7.44
CA ILE A 53 -14.53 3.07 8.67
C ILE A 53 -14.07 2.17 9.84
N GLY A 54 -13.31 1.11 9.55
CA GLY A 54 -12.81 0.17 10.54
C GLY A 54 -11.74 0.74 11.49
N PRO A 55 -11.23 -0.11 12.41
CA PRO A 55 -10.16 0.27 13.34
C PRO A 55 -8.90 0.73 12.61
N LEU A 56 -8.19 1.71 13.21
CA LEU A 56 -6.98 2.29 12.63
C LEU A 56 -5.81 1.29 12.68
N MET A 57 -5.40 0.81 11.50
CA MET A 57 -4.24 -0.08 11.34
C MET A 57 -3.12 0.62 10.56
N MET A 58 -1.94 0.76 11.16
CA MET A 58 -0.78 1.42 10.55
C MET A 58 0.51 0.67 10.84
N TYR A 59 1.26 0.37 9.78
CA TYR A 59 2.61 -0.19 9.87
C TYR A 59 3.66 0.89 9.58
N ILE A 60 4.51 1.17 10.57
CA ILE A 60 5.64 2.12 10.42
C ILE A 60 6.83 1.36 9.84
N SER A 61 7.09 1.52 8.55
CA SER A 61 8.17 0.81 7.86
C SER A 61 9.55 1.43 8.08
N LYS A 62 9.63 2.77 8.11
CA LYS A 62 10.88 3.51 8.22
C LYS A 62 10.62 4.92 8.74
N THR A 63 11.48 5.39 9.62
CA THR A 63 11.53 6.80 10.04
C THR A 63 12.36 7.62 9.05
N VAL A 64 11.85 8.78 8.66
CA VAL A 64 12.53 9.69 7.73
C VAL A 64 13.16 10.82 8.56
N PRO A 65 14.48 11.08 8.42
CA PRO A 65 15.13 12.14 9.16
C PRO A 65 14.59 13.50 8.72
N THR A 66 14.33 14.38 9.68
CA THR A 66 13.82 15.72 9.40
C THR A 66 14.86 16.79 9.73
N SER A 67 14.67 18.00 9.20
CA SER A 67 15.58 19.13 9.44
C SER A 67 15.48 19.67 10.87
N ASP A 68 14.43 19.29 11.61
CA ASP A 68 14.19 19.70 12.99
C ASP A 68 14.99 18.82 13.95
N LYS A 69 15.99 19.45 14.59
CA LYS A 69 17.03 18.83 15.43
C LYS A 69 16.57 18.13 16.73
N GLY A 70 15.31 17.73 16.86
CA GLY A 70 14.77 17.20 18.12
C GLY A 70 13.71 16.09 18.02
N ARG A 71 13.27 15.72 16.82
CA ARG A 71 12.34 14.60 16.59
C ARG A 71 12.76 13.88 15.29
N PHE A 72 13.70 12.94 15.46
CA PHE A 72 14.28 12.07 14.42
C PHE A 72 15.25 12.73 13.43
#